data_AF-A0A940BFH8-F1
#
_entry.id   AF-A0A940BFH8-F1
#
_cell.length_a   1.000
_cell.length_b   1.000
_cell.length_c   1.000
_cell.angle_alpha   90.00
_cell.angle_beta   90.00
_cell.angle_gamma   90.00
#
_symmetry.space_group_name_H-M   'P 1'
#
loop_
_entity.id
_entity.type
_entity.pdbx_description
1 polymer ?
#
loop_
_entity_poly.entity_id
_entity_poly.type
_entity_poly.pdbx_seq_one_letter_code
_entity_poly.pdbx_strand_id
1 'polypeptide(L)'
;MEAKQKRNRPIRTVLKEYVEHQRGKVVNAREELHRRFDGLDWSIQKKILTAHLEASYIDREWACTRLLQLWDNYFFPLVQRIWENYHEERCSWIIIRHFPQYYIMDQLEWFNFKRNYFHICLRFGHEEGFVIDKTKLSPEDTIYLHYRHSLKLESHEAEELLNQIILNALRSYWHTDIAKKYLTMRVTRLHPTLILKLDQSLYYIKQMKIEPVATSFSDWCDSMAKIMNESPEWKRLKSSSLSDYDFYDLAYRIVLKYLCLHLPCPVLNKFFKPSPDLDELAEKLDLHIDYDRMLFESYGINLWDKLDCSKQKPSYWE
;
A
#
# COMPACT_ATOMS: atom_id res chain seq x y z
N MET A 1 28.73 -36.58 9.91
CA MET A 1 27.33 -37.04 10.09
C MET A 1 26.54 -36.54 8.91
N GLU A 2 26.30 -37.39 7.90
CA GLU A 2 25.35 -37.06 6.83
C GLU A 2 23.94 -37.01 7.43
N ALA A 3 23.26 -35.88 7.29
CA ALA A 3 21.87 -35.76 7.67
C ALA A 3 21.04 -36.75 6.84
N LYS A 4 20.59 -37.85 7.46
CA LYS A 4 19.64 -38.78 6.83
C LYS A 4 18.46 -37.97 6.28
N GLN A 5 18.36 -37.88 4.96
CA GLN A 5 17.22 -37.25 4.29
C GLN A 5 15.95 -37.98 4.75
N LYS A 6 15.17 -37.31 5.60
CA LYS A 6 13.91 -37.83 6.13
C LYS A 6 12.94 -37.94 4.96
N ARG A 7 12.61 -39.16 4.54
CA ARG A 7 11.66 -39.40 3.42
C ARG A 7 10.34 -38.67 3.71
N ASN A 8 9.81 -37.98 2.70
CA ASN A 8 8.50 -37.31 2.80
C ASN A 8 7.41 -38.32 3.16
N ARG A 9 6.55 -37.99 4.12
CA ARG A 9 5.42 -38.84 4.49
C ARG A 9 4.35 -38.81 3.39
N PRO A 10 3.50 -39.84 3.25
CA PRO A 10 2.37 -39.78 2.32
C PRO A 10 1.48 -38.57 2.61
N ILE A 11 1.21 -37.74 1.61
CA ILE A 11 0.49 -36.47 1.81
C ILE A 11 -0.92 -36.68 2.37
N ARG A 12 -1.57 -37.80 2.00
CA ARG A 12 -2.87 -38.21 2.52
C ARG A 12 -2.85 -38.40 4.04
N THR A 13 -1.76 -38.96 4.59
CA THR A 13 -1.59 -39.12 6.03
C THR A 13 -1.45 -37.76 6.71
N VAL A 14 -0.63 -36.88 6.15
CA VAL A 14 -0.43 -35.52 6.69
C VAL A 14 -1.74 -34.73 6.68
N LEU A 15 -2.50 -34.78 5.58
CA LEU A 15 -3.81 -34.12 5.49
C LEU A 15 -4.80 -34.69 6.51
N LYS A 16 -4.82 -36.01 6.71
CA LYS A 16 -5.67 -36.64 7.73
C LYS A 16 -5.30 -36.16 9.14
N GLU A 17 -4.00 -36.12 9.47
CA GLU A 17 -3.52 -35.61 10.76
C GLU A 17 -3.94 -34.16 11.02
N TYR A 18 -3.95 -33.34 9.97
CA TYR A 18 -4.42 -31.95 10.02
C TYR A 18 -5.94 -31.86 10.24
N VAL A 19 -6.75 -32.49 9.38
CA VAL A 19 -8.23 -32.41 9.42
C VAL A 19 -8.80 -33.00 10.71
N GLU A 20 -8.26 -34.13 11.17
CA GLU A 20 -8.73 -34.80 12.39
C GLU A 20 -8.18 -34.18 13.69
N HIS A 21 -7.44 -33.07 13.59
CA HIS A 21 -6.86 -32.38 14.74
C HIS A 21 -6.04 -33.31 15.66
N GLN A 22 -5.26 -34.23 15.08
CA GLN A 22 -4.55 -35.23 15.88
C GLN A 22 -3.61 -34.57 16.90
N ARG A 23 -3.79 -34.93 18.17
CA ARG A 23 -3.12 -34.29 19.32
C ARG A 23 -1.61 -34.25 19.11
N GLY A 24 -1.04 -33.04 19.22
CA GLY A 24 0.40 -32.80 19.09
C GLY A 24 0.95 -32.86 17.66
N LYS A 25 0.11 -33.05 16.64
CA LYS A 25 0.56 -33.20 15.23
C LYS A 25 0.08 -32.12 14.28
N VAL A 26 -0.97 -31.37 14.63
CA VAL A 26 -1.62 -30.40 13.74
C VAL A 26 -0.65 -29.34 13.20
N VAL A 27 0.20 -28.77 14.07
CA VAL A 27 1.18 -27.74 13.66
C VAL A 27 2.18 -28.30 12.65
N ASN A 28 2.78 -29.45 12.95
CA ASN A 28 3.72 -30.12 12.05
C ASN A 28 3.04 -30.53 10.72
N ALA A 29 1.78 -30.97 10.78
CA ALA A 29 1.01 -31.31 9.60
C ALA A 29 0.73 -30.07 8.74
N ARG A 30 0.30 -28.94 9.35
CA ARG A 30 0.09 -27.66 8.67
C ARG A 30 1.35 -27.21 7.94
N GLU A 31 2.48 -27.15 8.62
CA GLU A 31 3.77 -26.74 8.03
C GLU A 31 4.18 -27.65 6.87
N GLU A 32 4.00 -28.97 7.02
CA GLU A 32 4.33 -29.92 5.96
C GLU A 32 3.39 -29.79 4.75
N LEU A 33 2.09 -29.52 4.96
CA LEU A 33 1.14 -29.22 3.88
C LEU A 33 1.53 -27.93 3.15
N HIS A 34 1.83 -26.86 3.88
CA HIS A 34 2.21 -25.56 3.30
C HIS A 34 3.48 -25.67 2.47
N ARG A 35 4.53 -26.30 3.03
CA ARG A 35 5.83 -26.46 2.37
C ARG A 35 5.74 -27.27 1.08
N ARG A 36 4.87 -28.27 1.04
CA ARG A 36 4.77 -29.20 -0.10
C ARG A 36 3.72 -28.79 -1.11
N PHE A 37 2.84 -27.85 -0.76
CA PHE A 37 1.64 -27.50 -1.52
C PHE A 37 1.91 -27.33 -3.02
N ASP A 38 2.85 -26.44 -3.37
CA ASP A 38 3.13 -26.06 -4.76
C ASP A 38 3.65 -27.24 -5.63
N GLY A 39 4.17 -28.30 -5.03
CA GLY A 39 4.68 -29.49 -5.74
C GLY A 39 3.69 -30.66 -5.82
N LEU A 40 2.43 -30.47 -5.41
CA LEU A 40 1.40 -31.51 -5.42
C LEU A 40 0.46 -31.35 -6.62
N ASP A 41 -0.16 -32.46 -7.02
CA ASP A 41 -1.20 -32.44 -8.04
C ASP A 41 -2.39 -31.57 -7.62
N TRP A 42 -3.03 -30.92 -8.60
CA TRP A 42 -4.17 -30.02 -8.37
C TRP A 42 -5.29 -30.66 -7.56
N SER A 43 -5.58 -31.95 -7.79
CA SER A 43 -6.62 -32.67 -7.05
C SER A 43 -6.33 -32.78 -5.54
N ILE A 44 -5.06 -32.81 -5.15
CA ILE A 44 -4.61 -32.84 -3.76
C ILE A 44 -4.55 -31.43 -3.20
N GLN A 45 -4.02 -30.47 -3.97
CA GLN A 45 -4.01 -29.05 -3.61
C GLN A 45 -5.43 -28.58 -3.28
N LYS A 46 -6.44 -28.96 -4.08
CA LYS A 46 -7.84 -28.63 -3.79
C LYS A 46 -8.33 -29.12 -2.43
N LYS A 47 -8.03 -30.38 -2.08
CA LYS A 47 -8.40 -30.96 -0.78
C LYS A 47 -7.72 -30.22 0.38
N ILE A 48 -6.46 -29.84 0.21
CA ILE A 48 -5.73 -29.05 1.20
C ILE A 48 -6.38 -27.68 1.37
N LEU A 49 -6.68 -26.97 0.27
CA LEU A 49 -7.33 -25.66 0.31
C LEU A 49 -8.69 -25.72 0.99
N THR A 50 -9.55 -26.69 0.62
CA THR A 50 -10.85 -26.90 1.29
C THR A 50 -10.67 -27.10 2.80
N ALA A 51 -9.75 -27.97 3.21
CA ALA A 51 -9.50 -28.22 4.63
C ALA A 51 -9.06 -26.97 5.39
N HIS A 52 -8.23 -26.11 4.77
CA HIS A 52 -7.78 -24.86 5.39
C HIS A 52 -8.88 -23.79 5.43
N LEU A 53 -9.71 -23.71 4.40
CA LEU A 53 -10.84 -22.79 4.33
C LEU A 53 -11.91 -23.11 5.40
N GLU A 54 -12.03 -24.36 5.81
CA GLU A 54 -12.95 -24.80 6.86
C GLU A 54 -12.33 -24.77 8.28
N ALA A 55 -11.05 -24.42 8.39
CA ALA A 55 -10.32 -24.40 9.65
C ALA A 55 -10.32 -23.00 10.30
N SER A 56 -9.26 -22.66 11.04
CA SER A 56 -9.14 -21.40 11.77
C SER A 56 -8.91 -20.19 10.88
N TYR A 57 -9.10 -18.97 11.40
CA TYR A 57 -8.79 -17.70 10.70
C TYR A 57 -7.40 -17.72 10.02
N ILE A 58 -6.36 -18.17 10.73
CA ILE A 58 -4.98 -18.20 10.21
C ILE A 58 -4.86 -19.15 9.01
N ASP A 59 -5.54 -20.29 9.07
CA ASP A 59 -5.56 -21.28 7.99
C ASP A 59 -6.33 -20.77 6.77
N ARG A 60 -7.47 -20.11 7.00
CA ARG A 60 -8.26 -19.45 5.97
C ARG A 60 -7.47 -18.35 5.30
N GLU A 61 -6.77 -17.53 6.06
CA GLU A 61 -5.93 -16.45 5.55
C GLU A 61 -4.92 -17.02 4.54
N TRP A 62 -4.19 -18.07 4.94
CA TRP A 62 -3.24 -18.75 4.06
C TRP A 62 -3.92 -19.31 2.80
N ALA A 63 -5.05 -20.01 2.92
CA ALA A 63 -5.75 -20.57 1.77
C ALA A 63 -6.25 -19.47 0.81
N CYS A 64 -6.80 -18.38 1.33
CA CYS A 64 -7.21 -17.22 0.53
C CYS A 64 -6.03 -16.62 -0.25
N THR A 65 -4.82 -16.55 0.32
CA THR A 65 -3.67 -16.07 -0.46
C THR A 65 -3.34 -16.95 -1.66
N ARG A 66 -3.54 -18.27 -1.55
CA ARG A 66 -3.32 -19.23 -2.64
C ARG A 66 -4.43 -19.18 -3.68
N LEU A 67 -5.68 -19.04 -3.25
CA LEU A 67 -6.83 -18.93 -4.14
C LEU A 67 -6.80 -17.72 -5.06
N LEU A 68 -6.06 -16.66 -4.73
CA LEU A 68 -5.87 -15.51 -5.63
C LEU A 68 -5.21 -15.89 -6.96
N GLN A 69 -4.42 -16.97 -6.97
CA GLN A 69 -3.69 -17.45 -8.15
C GLN A 69 -4.30 -18.74 -8.71
N LEU A 70 -4.87 -19.57 -7.84
CA LEU A 70 -5.36 -20.92 -8.16
C LEU A 70 -6.89 -21.01 -8.07
N TRP A 71 -7.59 -19.99 -8.55
CA TRP A 71 -9.05 -19.95 -8.48
C TRP A 71 -9.70 -21.07 -9.31
N ASP A 72 -10.68 -21.73 -8.70
CA ASP A 72 -11.54 -22.74 -9.32
C ASP A 72 -12.96 -22.52 -8.76
N ASN A 73 -13.97 -22.53 -9.63
CA ASN A 73 -15.36 -22.28 -9.25
C ASN A 73 -15.89 -23.27 -8.20
N TYR A 74 -15.22 -24.43 -8.04
CA TYR A 74 -15.45 -25.34 -6.92
C TYR A 74 -15.44 -24.65 -5.54
N PHE A 75 -14.60 -23.63 -5.36
CA PHE A 75 -14.47 -22.92 -4.07
C PHE A 75 -15.53 -21.86 -3.84
N PHE A 76 -16.36 -21.53 -4.84
CA PHE A 76 -17.33 -20.45 -4.75
C PHE A 76 -18.25 -20.55 -3.52
N PRO A 77 -18.95 -21.67 -3.27
CA PRO A 77 -19.87 -21.76 -2.13
C PRO A 77 -19.17 -21.65 -0.78
N LEU A 78 -17.93 -22.16 -0.70
CA LEU A 78 -17.15 -22.15 0.52
C LEU A 78 -16.64 -20.75 0.87
N VAL A 79 -16.10 -20.04 -0.13
CA VAL A 79 -15.64 -18.65 0.03
C VAL A 79 -16.81 -17.73 0.33
N GLN A 80 -17.94 -17.92 -0.35
CA GLN A 80 -19.17 -17.17 -0.07
C GLN A 80 -19.58 -17.33 1.39
N ARG A 81 -19.68 -18.57 1.88
CA ARG A 81 -20.02 -18.87 3.27
C ARG A 81 -19.03 -18.26 4.26
N ILE A 82 -17.73 -18.27 3.97
CA ILE A 82 -16.71 -17.67 4.85
C ILE A 82 -16.92 -16.15 4.93
N TRP A 83 -17.15 -15.52 3.78
CA TRP A 83 -17.40 -14.08 3.73
C TRP A 83 -18.63 -13.67 4.51
N GLU A 84 -19.77 -14.32 4.26
CA GLU A 84 -21.04 -14.00 4.90
C GLU A 84 -21.02 -14.22 6.43
N ASN A 85 -20.12 -15.07 6.93
CA ASN A 85 -19.99 -15.31 8.37
C ASN A 85 -18.95 -14.41 9.06
N TYR A 86 -17.88 -14.01 8.35
CA TYR A 86 -16.69 -13.43 9.00
C TYR A 86 -16.21 -12.12 8.39
N HIS A 87 -16.58 -11.78 7.16
CA HIS A 87 -16.13 -10.59 6.43
C HIS A 87 -14.60 -10.36 6.45
N GLU A 88 -13.82 -11.44 6.33
CA GLU A 88 -12.36 -11.39 6.43
C GLU A 88 -11.71 -10.65 5.25
N GLU A 89 -10.69 -9.83 5.53
CA GLU A 89 -10.01 -9.00 4.52
C GLU A 89 -9.46 -9.85 3.36
N ARG A 90 -8.74 -10.95 3.61
CA ARG A 90 -8.19 -11.78 2.51
C ARG A 90 -9.27 -12.46 1.69
N CYS A 91 -10.39 -12.82 2.32
CA CYS A 91 -11.53 -13.38 1.62
C CYS A 91 -12.14 -12.34 0.66
N SER A 92 -12.24 -11.08 1.09
CA SER A 92 -12.74 -9.99 0.25
C SER A 92 -11.99 -9.86 -1.08
N TRP A 93 -10.67 -10.07 -1.10
CA TRP A 93 -9.87 -9.95 -2.33
C TRP A 93 -10.21 -11.05 -3.34
N ILE A 94 -10.51 -12.26 -2.87
CA ILE A 94 -10.99 -13.36 -3.72
C ILE A 94 -12.34 -13.00 -4.32
N ILE A 95 -13.25 -12.48 -3.50
CA ILE A 95 -14.59 -12.11 -3.93
C ILE A 95 -14.51 -11.01 -4.98
N ILE A 96 -13.81 -9.91 -4.68
CA ILE A 96 -13.63 -8.80 -5.62
C ILE A 96 -13.06 -9.28 -6.95
N ARG A 97 -12.16 -10.27 -6.96
CA ARG A 97 -11.52 -10.77 -8.18
C ARG A 97 -12.37 -11.75 -8.97
N HIS A 98 -13.13 -12.61 -8.30
CA HIS A 98 -13.71 -13.81 -8.93
C HIS A 98 -15.23 -13.90 -8.87
N PHE A 99 -15.89 -13.23 -7.92
CA PHE A 99 -17.35 -13.32 -7.78
C PHE A 99 -18.07 -12.49 -8.83
N PRO A 100 -19.33 -12.79 -9.15
CA PRO A 100 -20.10 -11.99 -10.08
C PRO A 100 -20.36 -10.59 -9.52
N GLN A 101 -20.52 -9.61 -10.41
CA GLN A 101 -20.70 -8.21 -10.05
C GLN A 101 -21.89 -8.00 -9.12
N TYR A 102 -23.05 -8.58 -9.42
CA TYR A 102 -24.28 -8.39 -8.62
C TYR A 102 -24.06 -8.73 -7.15
N TYR A 103 -23.31 -9.80 -6.84
CA TYR A 103 -23.01 -10.20 -5.47
C TYR A 103 -22.17 -9.16 -4.73
N ILE A 104 -21.21 -8.56 -5.43
CA ILE A 104 -20.33 -7.54 -4.86
C ILE A 104 -21.11 -6.24 -4.63
N MET A 105 -22.00 -5.88 -5.55
CA MET A 105 -22.82 -4.66 -5.43
C MET A 105 -23.82 -4.75 -4.27
N ASP A 106 -24.48 -5.90 -4.10
CA ASP A 106 -25.40 -6.14 -2.97
C ASP A 106 -24.71 -6.04 -1.60
N GLN A 107 -23.38 -6.16 -1.56
CA GLN A 107 -22.61 -6.17 -0.31
C GLN A 107 -21.56 -5.05 -0.25
N LEU A 108 -21.72 -3.99 -1.06
CA LEU A 108 -20.68 -2.96 -1.23
C LEU A 108 -20.24 -2.32 0.09
N GLU A 109 -21.18 -2.15 1.03
CA GLU A 109 -20.92 -1.61 2.38
C GLU A 109 -19.93 -2.44 3.21
N TRP A 110 -19.82 -3.73 2.94
CA TRP A 110 -18.91 -4.64 3.65
C TRP A 110 -17.49 -4.62 3.09
N PHE A 111 -17.27 -3.99 1.94
CA PHE A 111 -15.96 -3.84 1.30
C PHE A 111 -15.20 -2.58 1.74
N ASN A 112 -15.45 -2.07 2.95
CA ASN A 112 -14.80 -0.85 3.48
C ASN A 112 -13.32 -1.04 3.91
N PHE A 113 -12.71 -2.19 3.63
CA PHE A 113 -11.30 -2.42 3.95
C PHE A 113 -10.37 -1.74 2.94
N LYS A 114 -9.54 -0.82 3.43
CA LYS A 114 -8.37 -0.26 2.70
C LYS A 114 -8.73 0.15 1.26
N ARG A 115 -8.05 -0.45 0.27
CA ARG A 115 -8.18 -0.18 -1.17
C ARG A 115 -9.11 -1.17 -1.89
N ASN A 116 -9.98 -1.87 -1.18
CA ASN A 116 -10.94 -2.80 -1.79
C ASN A 116 -11.85 -2.09 -2.80
N TYR A 117 -12.39 -0.92 -2.43
CA TYR A 117 -13.22 -0.13 -3.34
C TYR A 117 -12.50 0.21 -4.64
N PHE A 118 -11.22 0.62 -4.56
CA PHE A 118 -10.38 0.82 -5.74
C PHE A 118 -10.30 -0.43 -6.63
N HIS A 119 -10.12 -1.62 -6.06
CA HIS A 119 -10.08 -2.87 -6.84
C HIS A 119 -11.43 -3.24 -7.46
N ILE A 120 -12.54 -2.91 -6.80
CA ILE A 120 -13.90 -3.04 -7.35
C ILE A 120 -14.04 -2.11 -8.56
N CYS A 121 -13.70 -0.82 -8.42
CA CYS A 121 -13.70 0.13 -9.53
C CYS A 121 -12.75 -0.29 -10.65
N LEU A 122 -11.60 -0.88 -10.33
CA LEU A 122 -10.65 -1.37 -11.33
C LEU A 122 -11.24 -2.51 -12.16
N ARG A 123 -12.11 -3.33 -11.57
CA ARG A 123 -12.77 -4.44 -12.25
C ARG A 123 -13.99 -3.97 -13.05
N PHE A 124 -14.88 -3.19 -12.44
CA PHE A 124 -16.21 -2.89 -12.98
C PHE A 124 -16.39 -1.44 -13.45
N GLY A 125 -15.38 -0.58 -13.28
CA GLY A 125 -15.48 0.86 -13.57
C GLY A 125 -15.71 1.25 -15.03
N HIS A 126 -15.66 0.30 -15.96
CA HIS A 126 -15.97 0.49 -17.37
C HIS A 126 -17.35 -0.05 -17.76
N GLU A 127 -18.06 -0.71 -16.84
CA GLU A 127 -19.37 -1.30 -17.10
C GLU A 127 -20.47 -0.24 -17.07
N GLU A 128 -21.44 -0.37 -17.96
CA GLU A 128 -22.57 0.56 -18.06
C GLU A 128 -23.41 0.53 -16.77
N GLY A 129 -23.71 1.71 -16.23
CA GLY A 129 -24.48 1.86 -14.99
C GLY A 129 -23.65 1.77 -13.70
N PHE A 130 -22.37 1.40 -13.75
CA PHE A 130 -21.50 1.47 -12.57
C PHE A 130 -21.00 2.90 -12.33
N VAL A 131 -21.41 3.50 -11.22
CA VAL A 131 -21.01 4.87 -10.85
C VAL A 131 -19.86 4.81 -9.84
N ILE A 132 -18.72 5.39 -10.22
CA ILE A 132 -17.56 5.51 -9.33
C ILE A 132 -17.78 6.66 -8.34
N ASP A 133 -17.82 6.32 -7.06
CA ASP A 133 -17.81 7.26 -5.94
C ASP A 133 -16.36 7.72 -5.69
N LYS A 134 -16.01 8.86 -6.27
CA LYS A 134 -14.67 9.47 -6.15
C LYS A 134 -14.29 9.80 -4.71
N THR A 135 -15.25 9.94 -3.78
CA THR A 135 -14.97 10.28 -2.37
C THR A 135 -14.32 9.13 -1.60
N LYS A 136 -14.46 7.89 -2.10
CA LYS A 136 -13.87 6.68 -1.51
C LYS A 136 -12.52 6.31 -2.11
N LEU A 137 -11.99 7.14 -3.00
CA LEU A 137 -10.73 6.89 -3.71
C LEU A 137 -9.69 7.92 -3.29
N SER A 138 -8.43 7.49 -3.25
CA SER A 138 -7.33 8.45 -3.18
C SER A 138 -7.21 9.21 -4.51
N PRO A 139 -6.55 10.39 -4.51
CA PRO A 139 -6.34 11.14 -5.74
C PRO A 139 -5.61 10.35 -6.83
N GLU A 140 -4.56 9.61 -6.45
CA GLU A 140 -3.79 8.77 -7.37
C GLU A 140 -4.62 7.61 -7.93
N ASP A 141 -5.50 7.02 -7.11
CA ASP A 141 -6.41 5.95 -7.52
C ASP A 141 -7.45 6.46 -8.50
N THR A 142 -7.96 7.67 -8.26
CA THR A 142 -8.91 8.35 -9.15
C THR A 142 -8.28 8.59 -10.52
N ILE A 143 -7.08 9.18 -10.57
CA ILE A 143 -6.36 9.42 -11.85
C ILE A 143 -6.11 8.10 -12.57
N TYR A 144 -5.62 7.08 -11.86
CA TYR A 144 -5.33 5.78 -12.46
C TYR A 144 -6.57 5.10 -13.04
N LEU A 145 -7.71 5.17 -12.35
CA LEU A 145 -8.96 4.60 -12.85
C LEU A 145 -9.45 5.30 -14.12
N HIS A 146 -9.37 6.64 -14.18
CA HIS A 146 -9.73 7.37 -15.40
C HIS A 146 -8.84 6.98 -16.57
N TYR A 147 -7.53 6.87 -16.34
CA TYR A 147 -6.60 6.39 -17.35
C TYR A 147 -6.91 4.95 -17.79
N ARG A 148 -7.06 4.04 -16.83
CA ARG A 148 -7.20 2.60 -17.09
C ARG A 148 -8.46 2.26 -17.89
N HIS A 149 -9.55 2.95 -17.60
CA HIS A 149 -10.88 2.75 -18.22
C HIS A 149 -11.20 3.76 -19.31
N SER A 150 -10.25 4.64 -19.67
CA SER A 150 -10.45 5.71 -20.66
C SER A 150 -11.65 6.61 -20.34
N LEU A 151 -11.87 6.89 -19.06
CA LEU A 151 -12.93 7.79 -18.59
C LEU A 151 -12.49 9.24 -18.76
N LYS A 152 -13.45 10.12 -19.06
CA LYS A 152 -13.19 11.55 -19.20
C LYS A 152 -12.83 12.16 -17.83
N LEU A 153 -11.69 12.83 -17.76
CA LEU A 153 -11.26 13.61 -16.61
C LEU A 153 -11.00 15.05 -17.07
N GLU A 154 -11.68 16.01 -16.45
CA GLU A 154 -11.56 17.42 -16.83
C GLU A 154 -10.22 18.00 -16.36
N SER A 155 -9.68 18.98 -17.08
CA SER A 155 -8.36 19.56 -16.76
C SER A 155 -8.29 20.17 -15.36
N HIS A 156 -9.33 20.89 -14.92
CA HIS A 156 -9.37 21.48 -13.58
C HIS A 156 -9.43 20.42 -12.47
N GLU A 157 -10.11 19.30 -12.74
CA GLU A 157 -10.21 18.18 -11.80
C GLU A 157 -8.86 17.46 -11.69
N ALA A 158 -8.20 17.21 -12.81
CA ALA A 158 -6.86 16.64 -12.83
C ALA A 158 -5.84 17.52 -12.09
N GLU A 159 -5.92 18.84 -12.24
CA GLU A 159 -5.09 19.80 -11.49
C GLU A 159 -5.36 19.72 -9.99
N GLU A 160 -6.62 19.67 -9.59
CA GLU A 160 -7.01 19.52 -8.18
C GLU A 160 -6.47 18.21 -7.58
N LEU A 161 -6.58 17.10 -8.30
CA LEU A 161 -6.06 15.79 -7.85
C LEU A 161 -4.53 15.81 -7.70
N LEU A 162 -3.80 16.38 -8.67
CA LEU A 162 -2.33 16.54 -8.57
C LEU A 162 -1.91 17.39 -7.37
N ASN A 163 -2.62 18.48 -7.12
CA ASN A 163 -2.39 19.31 -5.95
C ASN A 163 -2.65 18.53 -4.66
N GLN A 164 -3.74 17.76 -4.58
CA GLN A 164 -4.02 16.90 -3.41
C GLN A 164 -2.92 15.85 -3.18
N ILE A 165 -2.31 15.30 -4.24
CA ILE A 165 -1.18 14.37 -4.11
C ILE A 165 0.02 15.06 -3.45
N ILE A 166 0.38 16.27 -3.90
CA ILE A 166 1.46 17.04 -3.26
C ILE A 166 1.14 17.29 -1.78
N LEU A 167 -0.07 17.73 -1.49
CA LEU A 167 -0.51 17.99 -0.11
C LEU A 167 -0.45 16.75 0.77
N ASN A 168 -0.86 15.59 0.25
CA ASN A 168 -0.75 14.33 0.97
C ASN A 168 0.71 13.94 1.23
N ALA A 169 1.61 14.17 0.26
CA ALA A 169 3.05 13.93 0.45
C ALA A 169 3.64 14.86 1.52
N LEU A 170 3.27 16.15 1.53
CA LEU A 170 3.67 17.10 2.57
C LEU A 170 3.14 16.71 3.95
N ARG A 171 1.87 16.29 4.05
CA ARG A 171 1.26 15.85 5.30
C ARG A 171 1.84 14.54 5.83
N SER A 172 2.44 13.73 4.98
CA SER A 172 3.07 12.45 5.33
C SER A 172 4.59 12.50 5.17
N TYR A 173 5.21 13.65 5.45
CA TYR A 173 6.63 13.89 5.22
C TYR A 173 7.58 12.90 5.92
N TRP A 174 7.14 12.27 7.01
CA TRP A 174 7.89 11.22 7.72
C TRP A 174 7.93 9.88 6.97
N HIS A 175 7.12 9.72 5.93
CA HIS A 175 7.10 8.52 5.09
C HIS A 175 7.62 8.84 3.69
N THR A 176 8.71 8.17 3.34
CA THR A 176 9.43 8.36 2.08
C THR A 176 8.69 7.69 0.91
N ASP A 177 7.96 8.46 0.10
CA ASP A 177 7.30 7.97 -1.12
C ASP A 177 8.24 8.07 -2.35
N ILE A 178 9.37 7.37 -2.30
CA ILE A 178 10.36 7.37 -3.38
C ILE A 178 10.23 6.13 -4.26
N ALA A 179 10.32 6.32 -5.57
CA ALA A 179 10.31 5.22 -6.52
C ALA A 179 11.54 4.31 -6.33
N LYS A 180 11.33 3.00 -6.19
CA LYS A 180 12.42 2.00 -6.03
C LYS A 180 13.50 2.06 -7.12
N LYS A 181 13.16 2.51 -8.33
CA LYS A 181 14.10 2.73 -9.44
C LYS A 181 15.22 3.71 -9.09
N TYR A 182 14.99 4.60 -8.12
CA TYR A 182 16.00 5.52 -7.65
C TYR A 182 16.92 4.90 -6.62
N LEU A 183 16.58 3.79 -5.95
CA LEU A 183 17.39 3.19 -4.89
C LEU A 183 18.67 2.47 -5.39
N THR A 184 18.86 2.33 -6.70
CA THR A 184 20.02 1.63 -7.28
C THR A 184 21.18 2.57 -7.61
N MET A 185 20.96 3.88 -7.71
CA MET A 185 21.97 4.88 -8.02
C MET A 185 21.56 6.25 -7.50
N ARG A 186 22.48 6.97 -6.83
CA ARG A 186 22.20 8.31 -6.27
C ARG A 186 21.54 9.21 -7.30
N VAL A 187 20.44 9.85 -6.90
CA VAL A 187 19.77 10.85 -7.75
C VAL A 187 20.75 11.97 -8.05
N THR A 188 20.88 12.32 -9.33
CA THR A 188 21.80 13.35 -9.80
C THR A 188 21.15 14.73 -9.85
N ARG A 189 19.82 14.77 -9.80
CA ARG A 189 19.00 15.97 -9.88
C ARG A 189 17.75 15.81 -9.03
N LEU A 190 17.37 16.86 -8.30
CA LEU A 190 16.07 16.94 -7.61
C LEU A 190 14.97 17.33 -8.60
N HIS A 191 13.82 16.67 -8.53
CA HIS A 191 12.65 16.98 -9.34
C HIS A 191 11.39 16.59 -8.54
N PRO A 192 10.25 17.29 -8.68
CA PRO A 192 9.04 16.95 -7.91
C PRO A 192 8.55 15.51 -8.13
N THR A 193 8.79 14.95 -9.33
CA THR A 193 8.51 13.54 -9.65
C THR A 193 9.46 12.54 -8.97
N LEU A 194 10.29 12.98 -8.03
CA LEU A 194 10.91 12.07 -7.06
C LEU A 194 9.84 11.44 -6.16
N ILE A 195 8.73 12.16 -5.91
CA ILE A 195 7.53 11.63 -5.26
C ILE A 195 6.86 10.64 -6.23
N LEU A 196 6.86 9.36 -5.87
CA LEU A 196 6.42 8.27 -6.74
C LEU A 196 4.97 8.45 -7.19
N LYS A 197 4.05 8.77 -6.27
CA LYS A 197 2.64 8.97 -6.60
C LYS A 197 2.44 10.14 -7.56
N LEU A 198 3.24 11.20 -7.43
CA LEU A 198 3.18 12.35 -8.32
C LEU A 198 3.71 12.02 -9.72
N ASP A 199 4.85 11.32 -9.81
CA ASP A 199 5.44 10.83 -11.07
C ASP A 199 4.43 9.99 -11.86
N GLN A 200 3.83 9.00 -11.20
CA GLN A 200 2.86 8.10 -11.81
C GLN A 200 1.61 8.85 -12.27
N SER A 201 1.07 9.74 -11.43
CA SER A 201 -0.15 10.48 -11.74
C SER A 201 0.05 11.46 -12.90
N LEU A 202 1.17 12.18 -12.92
CA LEU A 202 1.52 13.06 -14.03
C LEU A 202 1.76 12.28 -15.32
N TYR A 203 2.38 11.10 -15.25
CA TYR A 203 2.50 10.21 -16.39
C TYR A 203 1.13 9.84 -16.98
N TYR A 204 0.17 9.42 -16.14
CA TYR A 204 -1.18 9.06 -16.61
C TYR A 204 -1.92 10.25 -17.21
N ILE A 205 -1.83 11.45 -16.61
CA ILE A 205 -2.43 12.68 -17.16
C ILE A 205 -1.85 13.01 -18.54
N LYS A 206 -0.53 12.85 -18.74
CA LYS A 206 0.11 13.00 -20.05
C LYS A 206 -0.37 11.96 -21.06
N GLN A 207 -0.52 10.70 -20.65
CA GLN A 207 -1.05 9.65 -21.53
C GLN A 207 -2.50 9.94 -21.95
N MET A 208 -3.31 10.49 -21.03
CA MET A 208 -4.69 10.91 -21.31
C MET A 208 -4.78 12.21 -22.13
N LYS A 209 -3.66 12.93 -22.33
CA LYS A 209 -3.58 14.21 -23.06
C LYS A 209 -4.53 15.28 -22.51
N ILE A 210 -4.62 15.38 -21.19
CA ILE A 210 -5.47 16.36 -20.52
C ILE A 210 -4.76 17.72 -20.51
N GLU A 211 -5.13 18.59 -21.43
CA GLU A 211 -4.62 19.96 -21.52
C GLU A 211 -5.63 20.96 -20.94
N PRO A 212 -5.17 22.12 -20.41
CA PRO A 212 -3.76 22.58 -20.35
C PRO A 212 -2.94 22.02 -19.18
N VAL A 213 -3.54 21.25 -18.26
CA VAL A 213 -2.89 20.84 -17.00
C VAL A 213 -1.61 20.03 -17.21
N ALA A 214 -1.56 19.14 -18.21
CA ALA A 214 -0.36 18.34 -18.46
C ALA A 214 0.86 19.22 -18.75
N THR A 215 0.68 20.25 -19.58
CA THR A 215 1.73 21.21 -19.92
C THR A 215 2.05 22.12 -18.72
N SER A 216 1.05 22.80 -18.18
CA SER A 216 1.28 23.79 -17.11
C SER A 216 1.92 23.19 -15.86
N PHE A 217 1.52 21.97 -15.48
CA PHE A 217 2.07 21.29 -14.32
C PHE A 217 3.49 20.77 -14.56
N SER A 218 3.81 20.37 -15.80
CA SER A 218 5.18 20.00 -16.19
C SER A 218 6.12 21.21 -16.12
N ASP A 219 5.68 22.34 -16.67
CA ASP A 219 6.45 23.59 -16.63
C ASP A 219 6.70 24.05 -15.20
N TRP A 220 5.70 23.94 -14.32
CA TRP A 220 5.85 24.21 -12.90
C TRP A 220 6.87 23.26 -12.26
N CYS A 221 6.78 21.95 -12.56
CA CYS A 221 7.73 20.96 -12.04
C CYS A 221 9.18 21.25 -12.48
N ASP A 222 9.40 21.62 -13.73
CA ASP A 222 10.71 21.97 -14.27
C ASP A 222 11.28 23.24 -13.64
N SER A 223 10.42 24.25 -13.41
CA SER A 223 10.75 25.47 -12.67
C SER A 223 11.20 25.15 -11.24
N MET A 224 10.43 24.30 -10.52
CA MET A 224 10.78 23.86 -9.17
C MET A 224 12.09 23.09 -9.16
N ALA A 225 12.30 22.20 -10.12
CA ALA A 225 13.55 21.47 -10.24
C ALA A 225 14.74 22.43 -10.41
N LYS A 226 14.61 23.50 -11.20
CA LYS A 226 15.68 24.49 -11.31
C LYS A 226 16.03 25.11 -9.95
N ILE A 227 15.03 25.59 -9.20
CA ILE A 227 15.20 26.19 -7.88
C ILE A 227 15.87 25.21 -6.90
N MET A 228 15.32 23.99 -6.79
CA MET A 228 15.84 22.97 -5.89
C MET A 228 17.29 22.60 -6.19
N ASN A 229 17.67 22.50 -7.47
CA ASN A 229 19.02 22.10 -7.83
C ASN A 229 20.07 23.21 -7.66
N GLU A 230 19.63 24.47 -7.56
CA GLU A 230 20.50 25.61 -7.26
C GLU A 230 20.63 25.85 -5.74
N SER A 231 19.82 25.18 -4.92
CA SER A 231 19.76 25.36 -3.46
C SER A 231 21.08 25.01 -2.73
N PRO A 232 21.41 25.74 -1.66
CA PRO A 232 22.51 25.38 -0.75
C PRO A 232 22.36 23.98 -0.12
N GLU A 233 21.14 23.57 0.21
CA GLU A 233 20.79 22.29 0.81
C GLU A 233 21.14 21.13 -0.12
N TRP A 234 20.75 21.23 -1.39
CA TRP A 234 21.10 20.22 -2.39
C TRP A 234 22.61 20.16 -2.65
N LYS A 235 23.26 21.32 -2.75
CA LYS A 235 24.72 21.40 -2.90
C LYS A 235 25.45 20.70 -1.75
N ARG A 236 25.00 20.93 -0.50
CA ARG A 236 25.53 20.25 0.70
C ARG A 236 25.27 18.75 0.68
N LEU A 237 24.05 18.32 0.34
CA LEU A 237 23.69 16.91 0.29
C LEU A 237 24.54 16.14 -0.73
N LYS A 238 24.77 16.70 -1.93
CA LYS A 238 25.64 16.08 -2.96
C LYS A 238 27.07 15.84 -2.49
N SER A 239 27.62 16.73 -1.66
CA SER A 239 28.95 16.58 -1.09
C SER A 239 29.01 15.69 0.16
N SER A 240 27.87 15.18 0.63
CA SER A 240 27.81 14.40 1.86
C SER A 240 28.28 12.94 1.66
N SER A 241 28.85 12.38 2.72
CA SER A 241 29.26 10.98 2.80
C SER A 241 28.17 10.06 3.39
N LEU A 242 26.90 10.45 3.27
CA LEU A 242 25.77 9.69 3.81
C LEU A 242 25.62 8.33 3.13
N SER A 243 24.92 7.40 3.79
CA SER A 243 24.47 6.17 3.14
C SER A 243 23.49 6.51 2.01
N ASP A 244 23.31 5.62 1.05
CA ASP A 244 22.37 5.88 -0.05
C ASP A 244 20.93 6.02 0.48
N TYR A 245 20.54 5.23 1.47
CA TYR A 245 19.24 5.33 2.13
C TYR A 245 19.00 6.73 2.73
N ASP A 246 19.93 7.21 3.56
CA ASP A 246 19.83 8.52 4.21
C ASP A 246 19.90 9.67 3.18
N PHE A 247 20.69 9.49 2.13
CA PHE A 247 20.78 10.43 1.03
C PHE A 247 19.42 10.61 0.33
N TYR A 248 18.69 9.52 0.08
CA TYR A 248 17.36 9.60 -0.54
C TYR A 248 16.32 10.25 0.35
N ASP A 249 16.31 9.90 1.64
CA ASP A 249 15.35 10.49 2.57
C ASP A 249 15.52 12.01 2.63
N LEU A 250 16.76 12.50 2.68
CA LEU A 250 17.04 13.94 2.65
C LEU A 250 16.75 14.58 1.29
N ALA A 251 17.06 13.91 0.19
CA ALA A 251 16.70 14.40 -1.14
C ALA A 251 15.18 14.60 -1.26
N TYR A 252 14.40 13.66 -0.73
CA TYR A 252 12.94 13.74 -0.68
C TYR A 252 12.45 14.87 0.23
N ARG A 253 13.03 15.05 1.42
CA ARG A 253 12.68 16.17 2.32
C ARG A 253 12.98 17.53 1.69
N ILE A 254 14.11 17.67 0.99
CA ILE A 254 14.43 18.90 0.23
C ILE A 254 13.34 19.12 -0.83
N VAL A 255 12.93 18.09 -1.57
CA VAL A 255 11.83 18.21 -2.53
C VAL A 255 10.56 18.72 -1.84
N LEU A 256 10.13 18.08 -0.75
CA LEU A 256 8.94 18.50 0.00
C LEU A 256 9.04 19.95 0.49
N LYS A 257 10.18 20.37 1.03
CA LYS A 257 10.42 21.76 1.48
C LYS A 257 10.13 22.75 0.36
N TYR A 258 10.74 22.56 -0.80
CA TYR A 258 10.58 23.48 -1.92
C TYR A 258 9.19 23.43 -2.54
N LEU A 259 8.51 22.28 -2.55
CA LEU A 259 7.10 22.24 -2.95
C LEU A 259 6.24 23.04 -1.98
N CYS A 260 6.45 22.92 -0.67
CA CYS A 260 5.72 23.69 0.35
C CYS A 260 5.88 25.21 0.14
N LEU A 261 7.11 25.68 -0.08
CA LEU A 261 7.42 27.11 -0.25
C LEU A 261 6.88 27.73 -1.54
N HIS A 262 6.58 26.91 -2.55
CA HIS A 262 6.24 27.39 -3.90
C HIS A 262 4.90 26.85 -4.43
N LEU A 263 4.09 26.21 -3.57
CA LEU A 263 2.71 25.87 -3.89
C LEU A 263 1.89 27.16 -4.10
N PRO A 264 1.03 27.23 -5.13
CA PRO A 264 0.20 28.42 -5.35
C PRO A 264 -0.68 28.76 -4.15
N CYS A 265 -0.72 30.04 -3.75
CA CYS A 265 -1.51 30.50 -2.60
C CYS A 265 -3.01 30.09 -2.64
N PRO A 266 -3.71 30.04 -3.79
CA PRO A 266 -5.08 29.54 -3.83
C PRO A 266 -5.22 28.07 -3.42
N VAL A 267 -4.21 27.23 -3.74
CA VAL A 267 -4.15 25.82 -3.32
C VAL A 267 -3.95 25.77 -1.81
N LEU A 268 -2.98 26.51 -1.28
CA LEU A 268 -2.75 26.57 0.17
C LEU A 268 -4.00 27.05 0.92
N ASN A 269 -4.63 28.13 0.46
CA ASN A 269 -5.83 28.70 1.09
C ASN A 269 -7.06 27.77 1.02
N LYS A 270 -7.22 27.00 -0.06
CA LYS A 270 -8.33 26.05 -0.22
C LYS A 270 -8.21 24.84 0.71
N PHE A 271 -6.99 24.43 1.06
CA PHE A 271 -6.75 23.19 1.81
C PHE A 271 -6.16 23.37 3.23
N PHE A 272 -5.73 24.58 3.62
CA PHE A 272 -5.13 24.88 4.94
C PHE A 272 -5.82 25.98 5.76
N LYS A 273 -6.95 26.54 5.32
CA LYS A 273 -7.83 27.33 6.21
C LYS A 273 -8.65 26.35 7.08
N PRO A 274 -8.05 25.64 8.06
CA PRO A 274 -7.66 26.28 9.32
C PRO A 274 -6.44 25.60 10.00
N SER A 275 -5.21 26.01 9.74
CA SER A 275 -4.12 25.78 10.71
C SER A 275 -2.95 26.76 10.52
N PRO A 276 -2.42 27.36 11.60
CA PRO A 276 -1.21 28.18 11.57
C PRO A 276 0.10 27.40 11.27
N ASP A 277 0.01 26.13 10.86
CA ASP A 277 1.14 25.18 10.86
C ASP A 277 2.00 25.17 9.58
N LEU A 278 1.75 26.01 8.56
CA LEU A 278 2.50 25.93 7.28
C LEU A 278 3.92 26.47 7.39
N ASP A 279 4.12 27.60 8.06
CA ASP A 279 5.46 28.15 8.32
C ASP A 279 6.24 27.23 9.28
N GLU A 280 5.57 26.67 10.29
CA GLU A 280 6.13 25.67 11.19
C GLU A 280 6.47 24.35 10.48
N LEU A 281 5.67 23.90 9.51
CA LEU A 281 5.95 22.72 8.70
C LEU A 281 7.16 22.95 7.77
N ALA A 282 7.26 24.14 7.15
CA ALA A 282 8.40 24.50 6.32
C ALA A 282 9.70 24.57 7.13
N GLU A 283 9.65 25.09 8.36
CA GLU A 283 10.77 25.08 9.31
C GLU A 283 11.11 23.66 9.81
N LYS A 284 10.10 22.81 10.07
CA LYS A 284 10.30 21.39 10.43
C LYS A 284 10.90 20.55 9.30
N LEU A 285 10.61 20.88 8.06
CA LEU A 285 11.25 20.25 6.88
C LEU A 285 12.71 20.69 6.70
N ASP A 286 13.11 21.81 7.33
CA ASP A 286 14.49 22.33 7.33
C ASP A 286 15.39 21.66 8.38
N LEU A 287 14.79 21.09 9.44
CA LEU A 287 15.52 20.66 10.63
C LEU A 287 15.61 19.13 10.79
N HIS A 288 16.83 18.65 10.52
CA HIS A 288 17.53 17.52 11.15
C HIS A 288 17.20 16.06 10.76
N ILE A 289 18.25 15.40 10.23
CA ILE A 289 18.56 13.96 10.34
C ILE A 289 18.47 13.45 11.79
N ASP A 290 18.54 14.36 12.76
CA ASP A 290 18.79 14.07 14.17
C ASP A 290 17.61 14.31 15.11
N TYR A 291 16.44 14.83 14.69
CA TYR A 291 15.35 15.03 15.66
C TYR A 291 14.74 13.69 16.10
N ASP A 292 14.58 12.76 15.15
CA ASP A 292 14.11 11.40 15.42
C ASP A 292 15.17 10.58 16.20
N ARG A 293 16.46 10.83 15.96
CA ARG A 293 17.58 10.16 16.67
C ARG A 293 17.82 10.75 18.07
N MET A 294 17.70 12.07 18.25
CA MET A 294 17.75 12.73 19.56
C MET A 294 16.57 12.33 20.45
N LEU A 295 15.35 12.18 19.93
CA LEU A 295 14.22 11.71 20.74
C LEU A 295 14.43 10.27 21.23
N PHE A 296 15.08 9.43 20.41
CA PHE A 296 15.44 8.05 20.76
C PHE A 296 16.58 8.00 21.80
N GLU A 297 17.64 8.79 21.62
CA GLU A 297 18.84 8.77 22.46
C GLU A 297 18.70 9.60 23.76
N SER A 298 17.90 10.67 23.77
CA SER A 298 17.79 11.59 24.92
C SER A 298 16.72 11.19 25.95
N TYR A 299 15.72 10.40 25.53
CA TYR A 299 14.60 10.04 26.40
C TYR A 299 14.47 8.53 26.63
N GLY A 300 15.12 7.67 25.84
CA GLY A 300 14.92 6.21 25.94
C GLY A 300 13.45 5.78 25.81
N ILE A 301 12.59 6.64 25.27
CA ILE A 301 11.16 6.40 25.10
C ILE A 301 10.95 6.01 23.65
N ASN A 302 10.73 4.72 23.44
CA ASN A 302 10.16 4.21 22.21
C ASN A 302 8.68 4.63 22.20
N LEU A 303 8.26 5.51 21.28
CA LEU A 303 6.88 6.00 21.21
C LEU A 303 5.84 4.90 20.94
N TRP A 304 6.29 3.67 20.68
CA TRP A 304 5.48 2.47 20.54
C TRP A 304 5.13 1.78 21.87
N ASP A 305 5.82 2.07 22.98
CA ASP A 305 5.47 1.50 24.30
C ASP A 305 4.19 2.12 24.91
N LYS A 306 3.61 3.13 24.27
CA LYS A 306 2.32 3.74 24.68
C LYS A 306 1.14 3.42 23.76
N LEU A 307 1.32 2.60 22.73
CA LEU A 307 0.23 2.20 21.83
C LEU A 307 0.27 0.70 21.53
N ASP A 308 0.29 -0.12 22.59
CA ASP A 308 -0.71 -1.15 22.89
C ASP A 308 -0.10 -2.26 23.76
N CYS A 309 -0.28 -2.13 25.08
CA CYS A 309 -0.23 -3.27 25.98
C CYS A 309 -1.60 -3.41 26.62
N SER A 310 -2.61 -3.82 25.84
CA SER A 310 -3.73 -4.54 26.42
C SER A 310 -3.17 -5.57 27.41
N LYS A 311 -3.59 -5.48 28.68
CA LYS A 311 -3.48 -6.60 29.62
C LYS A 311 -2.05 -7.11 29.86
N GLN A 312 -1.27 -6.36 30.63
CA GLN A 312 -0.56 -7.02 31.75
C GLN A 312 -1.66 -7.55 32.70
N LYS A 313 -1.75 -8.81 33.10
CA LYS A 313 -0.73 -9.84 33.34
C LYS A 313 -1.33 -11.23 33.08
N PRO A 314 -0.49 -12.25 32.88
CA PRO A 314 -0.57 -13.37 33.79
C PRO A 314 0.76 -13.59 34.50
N SER A 315 0.67 -13.83 35.82
CA SER A 315 1.43 -14.86 36.55
C SER A 315 1.77 -14.41 37.97
N TYR A 316 1.13 -15.07 38.94
CA TYR A 316 1.68 -15.58 40.20
C TYR A 316 2.69 -14.71 40.97
N TRP A 317 2.26 -14.23 42.16
CA TRP A 317 2.82 -14.49 43.49
C TRP A 317 2.08 -13.58 44.50
N GLU A 318 0.92 -14.06 44.96
CA GLU A 318 0.38 -14.08 46.34
C GLU A 318 -1.03 -14.67 46.33
#